data_AF-A0A819W4B9-F1
#
_entry.id   AF-A0A819W4B9-F1
#
_cell.length_a   1.000
_cell.length_b   1.000
_cell.length_c   1.000
_cell.angle_alpha   90.00
_cell.angle_beta   90.00
_cell.angle_gamma   90.00
#
_symmetry.space_group_name_H-M   'P 1'
#
loop_
_entity.id
_entity.type
_entity.pdbx_description
1 polymer ?
#
loop_
_entity_poly.entity_id
_entity_poly.type
_entity_poly.pdbx_seq_one_letter_code
_entity_poly.pdbx_strand_id
1 'polypeptide(L)'
;MSAVYPNPTQAPPVFTQAPPGFTQAPPGYTQAPPVFIQPYPMNNQPNVVIVQHQNKDVQHGCHLLLWCFTAGLWTPCWIAACCGCCKMEETFLNNQINVIPQPLTIQELPGIFILSNDTIIVATASCENELTLFKNSLKEDFDFEFPDKTDSTSVIKLILNDNRVKDESYHLHVDVNKIEIIGWSTTGIFYGLQTLKQLINNKEKLTIPCVHIEDQPRFQWRSFMLDVARHFKNTSTIKQLLNEMSQLKMNRFHWHLTDDQGWRIEIKKYPKLTEIGSIRSCTQSGWKSMKYDYTIHEGYYTQEEIKDIIQYANERHIQIVPEIEMPGHASAAIASYSSLGCNPQQQINVP
;
A
#
# COMPACT_ATOMS: atom_id res chain seq x y z
N MET A 1 23.12 42.00 46.18
CA MET A 1 24.45 41.36 46.25
C MET A 1 24.47 40.26 45.20
N SER A 2 24.71 40.62 43.94
CA SER A 2 26.03 40.71 43.30
C SER A 2 26.54 39.33 42.85
N ALA A 3 26.56 39.19 41.53
CA ALA A 3 26.92 38.05 40.69
C ALA A 3 28.37 37.56 40.83
N VAL A 4 28.64 36.33 40.38
CA VAL A 4 29.74 36.01 39.45
C VAL A 4 29.34 34.81 38.57
N TYR A 5 29.17 35.06 37.26
CA TYR A 5 29.21 34.04 36.21
C TYR A 5 30.63 33.99 35.63
N PRO A 6 31.18 32.84 35.21
CA PRO A 6 32.32 32.81 34.33
C PRO A 6 31.91 32.89 32.84
N ASN A 7 32.77 33.59 32.11
CA ASN A 7 32.70 34.08 30.73
C ASN A 7 32.56 32.97 29.65
N PRO A 8 31.76 33.15 28.57
CA PRO A 8 31.67 32.22 27.45
C PRO A 8 32.60 32.67 26.33
N THR A 9 33.89 32.29 26.38
CA THR A 9 34.79 32.42 25.23
C THR A 9 35.84 31.32 25.27
N GLN A 10 35.49 30.15 24.72
CA GLN A 10 36.41 29.24 24.06
C GLN A 10 35.59 28.12 23.41
N ALA A 11 35.40 28.20 22.09
CA ALA A 11 34.90 27.08 21.32
C ALA A 11 35.92 25.92 21.41
N PRO A 12 35.50 24.67 21.71
CA PRO A 12 36.39 23.54 21.52
C PRO A 12 36.67 23.37 20.01
N PRO A 13 37.89 22.97 19.62
CA PRO A 13 38.33 23.00 18.24
C PRO A 13 37.52 22.03 17.37
N VAL A 14 37.16 22.51 16.18
CA VAL A 14 36.65 21.69 15.08
C VAL A 14 37.77 20.73 14.66
N PHE A 15 37.60 19.44 14.95
CA PHE A 15 38.46 18.39 14.38
C PHE A 15 38.14 18.23 12.89
N THR A 16 38.76 19.07 12.06
CA THR A 16 38.89 18.86 10.62
C THR A 16 40.27 18.29 10.38
N GLN A 17 40.41 16.97 10.52
CA GLN A 17 41.40 16.06 9.92
C GLN A 17 41.54 14.79 10.77
N ALA A 18 41.43 13.63 10.14
CA ALA A 18 41.75 12.35 10.76
C ALA A 18 43.28 12.25 11.00
N PRO A 19 43.74 11.69 12.13
CA PRO A 19 45.16 11.50 12.36
C PRO A 19 45.78 10.53 11.33
N PRO A 20 47.01 10.76 10.86
CA PRO A 20 47.67 9.88 9.92
C PRO A 20 48.02 8.55 10.60
N GLY A 21 47.40 7.46 10.15
CA GLY A 21 47.67 6.12 10.72
C GLY A 21 46.62 5.03 10.43
N PHE A 22 45.43 5.36 9.94
CA PHE A 22 44.41 4.36 9.60
C PHE A 22 44.20 4.24 8.08
N THR A 23 45.24 3.81 7.38
CA THR A 23 45.10 3.27 6.02
C THR A 23 45.93 1.99 5.93
N GLN A 24 45.41 0.90 6.50
CA GLN A 24 45.61 -0.49 6.07
C GLN A 24 45.03 -1.45 7.10
N ALA A 25 44.16 -2.37 6.66
CA ALA A 25 43.79 -3.53 7.45
C ALA A 25 45.02 -4.47 7.59
N PRO A 26 45.21 -5.14 8.75
CA PRO A 26 46.31 -6.10 8.88
C PRO A 26 46.15 -7.26 7.88
N PRO A 27 47.22 -7.72 7.23
CA PRO A 27 47.15 -8.89 6.36
C PRO A 27 46.96 -10.15 7.21
N GLY A 28 45.82 -10.83 7.09
CA GLY A 28 45.56 -12.08 7.81
C GLY A 28 44.10 -12.52 7.96
N TYR A 29 43.11 -11.69 7.63
CA TYR A 29 41.70 -12.14 7.60
C TYR A 29 41.41 -12.87 6.28
N THR A 30 41.72 -14.16 6.25
CA THR A 30 41.17 -15.07 5.25
C THR A 30 39.65 -15.14 5.43
N GLN A 31 38.92 -14.95 4.33
CA GLN A 31 37.48 -15.08 4.24
C GLN A 31 37.02 -16.38 4.92
N ALA A 32 36.15 -16.27 5.93
CA ALA A 32 35.39 -17.43 6.38
C ALA A 32 34.53 -17.91 5.20
N PRO A 33 34.47 -19.23 4.90
CA PRO A 33 33.66 -19.72 3.81
C PRO A 33 32.19 -19.36 4.04
N PRO A 34 31.42 -19.06 2.99
CA PRO A 34 30.01 -18.75 3.13
C PRO A 34 29.29 -19.94 3.77
N VAL A 35 28.78 -19.74 4.97
CA VAL A 35 27.82 -20.68 5.57
C VAL A 35 26.51 -20.49 4.81
N PHE A 36 26.32 -21.32 3.78
CA PHE A 36 25.02 -21.48 3.15
C PHE A 36 24.07 -22.10 4.19
N ILE A 37 23.27 -21.26 4.84
CA ILE A 37 22.08 -21.72 5.53
C ILE A 37 21.11 -22.17 4.43
N GLN A 38 21.02 -23.47 4.23
CA GLN A 38 19.98 -24.09 3.38
C GLN A 38 18.62 -23.62 3.91
N PRO A 39 17.73 -23.05 3.07
CA PRO A 39 16.37 -22.74 3.49
C PRO A 39 15.66 -24.04 3.85
N TYR A 40 15.24 -24.15 5.10
CA TYR A 40 14.33 -25.21 5.53
C TYR A 40 12.98 -25.00 4.83
N PRO A 41 12.35 -26.03 4.26
CA PRO A 41 11.08 -25.88 3.56
C PRO A 41 9.96 -25.62 4.59
N MET A 42 9.56 -24.36 4.73
CA MET A 42 8.25 -24.02 5.26
C MET A 42 7.24 -24.29 4.14
N ASN A 43 6.38 -25.28 4.38
CA ASN A 43 5.29 -25.71 3.49
C ASN A 43 4.61 -24.55 2.75
N ASN A 44 4.58 -24.67 1.42
CA ASN A 44 3.77 -23.97 0.42
C ASN A 44 2.64 -23.05 0.93
N GLN A 45 2.99 -21.82 1.33
CA GLN A 45 2.09 -20.67 1.23
C GLN A 45 2.54 -19.89 -0.01
N PRO A 46 1.77 -19.86 -1.12
CA PRO A 46 2.27 -19.44 -2.43
C PRO A 46 2.66 -17.95 -2.54
N ASN A 47 2.51 -17.14 -1.49
CA ASN A 47 2.50 -15.67 -1.59
C ASN A 47 3.38 -14.93 -0.58
N VAL A 48 4.43 -15.52 0.00
CA VAL A 48 5.35 -14.79 0.90
C VAL A 48 6.75 -14.70 0.28
N VAL A 49 7.25 -13.47 0.12
CA VAL A 49 8.64 -13.20 -0.33
C VAL A 49 9.36 -12.46 0.78
N ILE A 50 10.40 -13.07 1.35
CA ILE A 50 11.21 -12.45 2.40
C ILE A 50 12.23 -11.54 1.73
N VAL A 51 12.24 -10.25 2.10
CA VAL A 51 13.28 -9.30 1.66
C VAL A 51 14.36 -9.20 2.74
N GLN A 52 15.61 -9.26 2.29
CA GLN A 52 16.78 -8.92 3.08
C GLN A 52 17.47 -7.75 2.37
N HIS A 53 17.50 -6.58 3.00
CA HIS A 53 18.20 -5.43 2.45
C HIS A 53 19.70 -5.52 2.74
N GLN A 54 20.52 -5.57 1.69
CA GLN A 54 21.93 -5.17 1.76
C GLN A 54 22.06 -3.80 1.10
N ASN A 55 22.51 -2.82 1.89
CA ASN A 55 22.71 -1.44 1.41
C ASN A 55 23.59 -1.41 0.16
N LYS A 56 23.04 -0.87 -0.93
CA LYS A 56 23.81 -0.35 -2.07
C LYS A 56 23.32 1.05 -2.38
N ASP A 57 24.20 2.01 -2.15
CA ASP A 57 24.04 3.42 -2.51
C ASP A 57 23.90 3.57 -4.03
N VAL A 58 22.88 4.33 -4.46
CA VAL A 58 22.88 4.96 -5.79
C VAL A 58 22.32 6.38 -5.65
N GLN A 59 23.20 7.37 -5.85
CA GLN A 59 22.85 8.75 -6.15
C GLN A 59 22.65 8.91 -7.67
N HIS A 60 21.75 9.81 -8.09
CA HIS A 60 22.02 11.05 -8.84
C HIS A 60 20.69 11.63 -9.37
N GLY A 61 20.51 12.95 -9.24
CA GLY A 61 19.35 13.71 -9.75
C GLY A 61 19.57 14.32 -11.13
N CYS A 62 18.56 15.02 -11.67
CA CYS A 62 18.66 16.37 -12.27
C CYS A 62 17.30 16.92 -12.72
N HIS A 63 17.19 18.26 -12.74
CA HIS A 63 16.05 19.13 -13.05
C HIS A 63 15.65 19.19 -14.53
N LEU A 64 14.41 19.62 -14.84
CA LEU A 64 14.16 20.57 -15.94
C LEU A 64 12.85 21.36 -15.75
N LEU A 65 12.96 22.69 -15.90
CA LEU A 65 11.89 23.70 -15.99
C LEU A 65 11.53 23.92 -17.47
N LEU A 66 10.26 24.20 -17.80
CA LEU A 66 9.90 24.88 -19.06
C LEU A 66 8.82 25.95 -18.85
N TRP A 67 9.01 27.06 -19.55
CA TRP A 67 8.25 28.31 -19.50
C TRP A 67 6.97 28.30 -20.36
N CYS A 68 5.97 29.07 -19.94
CA CYS A 68 4.80 29.45 -20.74
C CYS A 68 5.11 30.64 -21.66
N PHE A 69 4.57 30.60 -22.89
CA PHE A 69 4.49 31.75 -23.80
C PHE A 69 3.01 32.09 -24.07
N THR A 70 2.69 33.37 -23.97
CA THR A 70 1.37 33.96 -24.19
C THR A 70 1.25 34.58 -25.59
N ALA A 71 0.10 34.39 -26.22
CA ALA A 71 -0.48 35.26 -27.26
C ALA A 71 -1.97 34.85 -27.34
N GLY A 72 -2.98 35.69 -27.15
CA GLY A 72 -3.08 37.11 -27.44
C GLY A 72 -3.82 37.28 -28.77
N LEU A 73 -5.16 37.39 -28.73
CA LEU A 73 -5.99 38.39 -29.43
C LEU A 73 -7.48 38.02 -29.39
N TRP A 74 -8.28 39.02 -29.02
CA TRP A 74 -9.73 39.00 -28.93
C TRP A 74 -10.37 39.47 -30.25
N THR A 75 -11.45 38.81 -30.67
CA THR A 75 -12.39 39.34 -31.67
C THR A 75 -13.82 39.21 -31.15
N PRO A 76 -14.62 40.28 -31.12
CA PRO A 76 -16.02 40.24 -30.73
C PRO A 76 -16.90 39.97 -31.97
N CYS A 77 -17.81 38.99 -31.89
CA CYS A 77 -18.86 38.83 -32.89
C CYS A 77 -20.24 38.95 -32.21
N TRP A 78 -21.03 39.90 -32.70
CA TRP A 78 -22.38 40.21 -32.24
C TRP A 78 -23.43 39.29 -32.90
N ILE A 79 -24.28 38.72 -32.06
CA ILE A 79 -25.73 38.46 -32.16
C ILE A 79 -26.30 38.08 -33.55
N ALA A 80 -26.84 36.86 -33.64
CA ALA A 80 -28.04 36.57 -34.43
C ALA A 80 -28.95 35.61 -33.65
N ALA A 81 -30.14 36.10 -33.31
CA ALA A 81 -31.22 35.33 -32.73
C ALA A 81 -31.90 34.50 -33.83
N CYS A 82 -31.88 33.17 -33.69
CA CYS A 82 -32.82 32.28 -34.36
C CYS A 82 -33.63 31.54 -33.30
N CYS A 83 -34.93 31.84 -33.31
CA CYS A 83 -35.98 31.18 -32.57
C CYS A 83 -36.32 29.85 -33.27
N GLY A 84 -36.50 28.76 -32.51
CA GLY A 84 -37.22 27.57 -32.99
C GLY A 84 -36.60 26.23 -32.63
N CYS A 85 -37.20 25.55 -31.63
CA CYS A 85 -37.07 24.12 -31.33
C CYS A 85 -35.66 23.57 -31.08
N CYS A 86 -35.14 23.81 -29.87
CA CYS A 86 -34.19 22.87 -29.26
C CYS A 86 -34.89 22.14 -28.12
N LYS A 87 -34.81 20.80 -28.22
CA LYS A 87 -35.15 19.82 -27.19
C LYS A 87 -34.58 20.27 -25.84
N MET A 88 -35.22 19.88 -24.74
CA MET A 88 -34.52 19.78 -23.46
C MET A 88 -33.35 18.84 -23.66
N GLU A 89 -32.17 19.38 -23.99
CA GLU A 89 -30.92 18.76 -23.59
C GLU A 89 -30.93 18.86 -22.07
N GLU A 90 -31.25 17.75 -21.41
CA GLU A 90 -30.76 17.54 -20.07
C GLU A 90 -29.27 17.86 -20.13
N THR A 91 -28.90 18.91 -19.42
CA THR A 91 -27.52 19.29 -19.21
C THR A 91 -26.80 18.03 -18.74
N PHE A 92 -25.99 17.44 -19.62
CA PHE A 92 -24.93 16.54 -19.23
C PHE A 92 -24.14 17.32 -18.18
N LEU A 93 -24.35 16.97 -16.91
CA LEU A 93 -23.45 17.40 -15.86
C LEU A 93 -22.07 17.00 -16.35
N ASN A 94 -21.26 18.02 -16.64
CA ASN A 94 -19.90 17.90 -17.14
C ASN A 94 -19.01 17.40 -15.99
N ASN A 95 -19.36 16.25 -15.45
CA ASN A 95 -18.71 15.59 -14.35
C ASN A 95 -17.71 14.65 -14.99
N GLN A 96 -16.55 15.22 -15.31
CA GLN A 96 -15.42 14.49 -15.86
C GLN A 96 -15.21 13.19 -15.08
N ILE A 97 -15.19 12.05 -15.79
CA ILE A 97 -14.99 10.75 -15.14
C ILE A 97 -13.59 10.74 -14.52
N ASN A 98 -13.54 10.72 -13.18
CA ASN A 98 -12.30 10.76 -12.41
C ASN A 98 -12.11 9.44 -11.65
N VAL A 99 -11.44 8.50 -12.30
CA VAL A 99 -11.04 7.22 -11.71
C VAL A 99 -9.58 7.31 -11.25
N ILE A 100 -9.29 6.84 -10.04
CA ILE A 100 -7.95 6.80 -9.46
C ILE A 100 -7.59 5.34 -9.05
N PRO A 101 -6.46 4.78 -9.49
CA PRO A 101 -5.51 5.31 -10.47
C PRO A 101 -6.13 5.52 -11.86
N GLN A 102 -5.56 6.44 -12.64
CA GLN A 102 -6.04 6.74 -14.00
C GLN A 102 -5.93 5.48 -14.88
N PRO A 103 -7.05 5.00 -15.45
CA PRO A 103 -7.05 3.89 -16.39
C PRO A 103 -6.23 4.17 -17.65
N LEU A 104 -5.78 3.12 -18.33
CA LEU A 104 -5.08 3.24 -19.60
C LEU A 104 -5.92 3.98 -20.67
N THR A 105 -7.20 3.64 -20.80
CA THR A 105 -8.13 4.37 -21.66
C THR A 105 -9.49 4.57 -20.98
N ILE A 106 -10.12 5.70 -21.25
CA ILE A 106 -11.50 6.00 -20.86
C ILE A 106 -12.20 6.63 -22.07
N GLN A 107 -13.32 6.05 -22.48
CA GLN A 107 -14.20 6.60 -23.50
C GLN A 107 -15.59 6.79 -22.90
N GLU A 108 -16.00 8.04 -22.72
CA GLU A 108 -17.35 8.38 -22.26
C GLU A 108 -18.39 8.03 -23.35
N LEU A 109 -19.51 7.45 -22.92
CA LEU A 109 -20.63 7.08 -23.78
C LEU A 109 -21.89 7.83 -23.29
N PRO A 110 -22.84 8.13 -24.19
CA PRO A 110 -24.09 8.76 -23.78
C PRO A 110 -24.92 7.79 -22.93
N GLY A 111 -25.45 8.28 -21.81
CA GLY A 111 -26.39 7.55 -20.97
C GLY A 111 -25.89 7.33 -19.55
N ILE A 112 -26.77 6.79 -18.71
CA ILE A 112 -26.53 6.51 -17.30
C ILE A 112 -27.12 5.14 -17.00
N PHE A 113 -26.35 4.29 -16.33
CA PHE A 113 -26.84 3.08 -15.70
C PHE A 113 -27.31 3.40 -14.27
N ILE A 114 -28.45 2.84 -13.86
CA ILE A 114 -28.99 3.02 -12.51
C ILE A 114 -28.88 1.70 -11.76
N LEU A 115 -28.03 1.65 -10.75
CA LEU A 115 -27.95 0.52 -9.84
C LEU A 115 -29.17 0.53 -8.90
N SER A 116 -30.05 -0.46 -9.03
CA SER A 116 -31.34 -0.48 -8.34
C SER A 116 -31.72 -1.90 -7.87
N ASN A 117 -32.88 -2.01 -7.20
CA ASN A 117 -33.45 -3.30 -6.79
C ASN A 117 -33.95 -4.16 -7.97
N ASP A 118 -33.79 -3.70 -9.21
CA ASP A 118 -33.91 -4.57 -10.39
C ASP A 118 -32.57 -5.16 -10.80
N THR A 119 -31.45 -4.51 -10.50
CA THR A 119 -30.13 -4.95 -10.97
C THR A 119 -29.74 -6.30 -10.38
N ILE A 120 -29.34 -7.25 -11.23
CA ILE A 120 -28.72 -8.52 -10.81
C ILE A 120 -27.23 -8.54 -11.15
N ILE A 121 -26.48 -9.41 -10.48
CA ILE A 121 -25.07 -9.65 -10.78
C ILE A 121 -24.85 -11.13 -11.13
N VAL A 122 -24.25 -11.37 -12.29
CA VAL A 122 -24.03 -12.71 -12.86
C VAL A 122 -22.54 -12.87 -13.15
N ALA A 123 -21.95 -13.96 -12.67
CA ALA A 123 -20.56 -14.31 -12.94
C ALA A 123 -20.48 -15.58 -13.80
N THR A 124 -19.65 -15.59 -14.84
CA THR A 124 -19.49 -16.75 -15.74
C THR A 124 -18.53 -17.83 -15.20
N ALA A 125 -17.80 -17.56 -14.12
CA ALA A 125 -16.85 -18.47 -13.48
C ALA A 125 -16.67 -18.14 -11.98
N SER A 126 -15.86 -18.94 -11.27
CA SER A 126 -15.59 -18.81 -9.83
C SER A 126 -14.83 -17.52 -9.47
N CYS A 127 -15.56 -16.43 -9.23
CA CYS A 127 -15.07 -15.19 -8.63
C CYS A 127 -15.86 -14.84 -7.34
N GLU A 128 -16.15 -15.87 -6.53
CA GLU A 128 -16.98 -15.76 -5.33
C GLU A 128 -16.40 -14.81 -4.28
N ASN A 129 -15.08 -14.84 -4.11
CA ASN A 129 -14.35 -13.92 -3.23
C ASN A 129 -14.56 -12.46 -3.67
N GLU A 130 -14.30 -12.17 -4.95
CA GLU A 130 -14.42 -10.82 -5.51
C GLU A 130 -15.85 -10.31 -5.43
N LEU A 131 -16.82 -11.19 -5.71
CA LEU A 131 -18.23 -10.87 -5.62
C LEU A 131 -18.64 -10.56 -4.17
N THR A 132 -18.18 -11.35 -3.21
CA THR A 132 -18.47 -11.15 -1.79
C THR A 132 -17.90 -9.82 -1.31
N LEU A 133 -16.63 -9.53 -1.62
CA LEU A 133 -16.00 -8.27 -1.26
C LEU A 133 -16.71 -7.06 -1.89
N PHE A 134 -17.09 -7.16 -3.17
CA PHE A 134 -17.80 -6.08 -3.83
C PHE A 134 -19.18 -5.84 -3.22
N LYS A 135 -19.97 -6.89 -2.99
CA LYS A 135 -21.29 -6.80 -2.33
C LYS A 135 -21.18 -6.17 -0.95
N ASN A 136 -20.22 -6.62 -0.14
CA ASN A 136 -19.98 -6.05 1.19
C ASN A 136 -19.60 -4.57 1.10
N SER A 137 -18.75 -4.19 0.14
CA SER A 137 -18.38 -2.78 -0.04
C SER A 137 -19.56 -1.91 -0.48
N LEU A 138 -20.48 -2.43 -1.29
CA LEU A 138 -21.69 -1.70 -1.67
C LEU A 138 -22.64 -1.52 -0.49
N LYS A 139 -22.76 -2.53 0.37
CA LYS A 139 -23.53 -2.42 1.61
C LYS A 139 -22.93 -1.37 2.55
N GLU A 140 -21.62 -1.39 2.75
CA GLU A 140 -20.93 -0.47 3.65
C GLU A 140 -20.96 0.98 3.17
N ASP A 141 -20.71 1.23 1.87
CA ASP A 141 -20.51 2.59 1.36
C ASP A 141 -21.78 3.28 0.85
N PHE A 142 -22.79 2.47 0.48
CA PHE A 142 -24.00 2.92 -0.22
C PHE A 142 -25.30 2.34 0.35
N ASP A 143 -25.24 1.49 1.39
CA ASP A 143 -26.41 0.75 1.93
C ASP A 143 -27.19 -0.04 0.86
N PHE A 144 -26.49 -0.53 -0.16
CA PHE A 144 -27.10 -1.26 -1.28
C PHE A 144 -26.87 -2.77 -1.17
N GLU A 145 -27.94 -3.54 -1.40
CA GLU A 145 -27.90 -4.99 -1.50
C GLU A 145 -28.54 -5.44 -2.80
N PHE A 146 -27.95 -6.45 -3.44
CA PHE A 146 -28.56 -7.05 -4.62
C PHE A 146 -29.82 -7.84 -4.24
N PRO A 147 -30.89 -7.75 -5.03
CA PRO A 147 -32.09 -8.56 -4.84
C PRO A 147 -31.79 -10.05 -5.08
N ASP A 148 -32.54 -10.91 -4.40
CA ASP A 148 -32.55 -12.35 -4.68
C ASP A 148 -33.44 -12.62 -5.91
N LYS A 149 -32.89 -12.35 -7.10
CA LYS A 149 -33.54 -12.51 -8.40
C LYS A 149 -32.58 -13.18 -9.39
N THR A 150 -33.13 -13.99 -10.28
CA THR A 150 -32.36 -14.70 -11.32
C THR A 150 -32.49 -14.10 -12.72
N ASP A 151 -33.50 -13.26 -12.95
CA ASP A 151 -33.74 -12.57 -14.22
C ASP A 151 -34.02 -11.08 -13.99
N SER A 152 -33.52 -10.25 -14.89
CA SER A 152 -33.67 -8.79 -14.83
C SER A 152 -33.40 -8.13 -16.18
N THR A 153 -33.93 -6.93 -16.35
CA THR A 153 -33.60 -6.04 -17.46
C THR A 153 -32.25 -5.35 -17.30
N SER A 154 -31.76 -5.24 -16.06
CA SER A 154 -30.49 -4.59 -15.69
C SER A 154 -29.51 -5.59 -15.09
N VAL A 155 -28.34 -5.76 -15.72
CA VAL A 155 -27.38 -6.80 -15.30
C VAL A 155 -25.94 -6.30 -15.22
N ILE A 156 -25.25 -6.68 -14.15
CA ILE A 156 -23.79 -6.62 -14.05
C ILE A 156 -23.25 -8.02 -14.36
N LYS A 157 -22.48 -8.14 -15.42
CA LYS A 157 -21.90 -9.41 -15.88
C LYS A 157 -20.40 -9.41 -15.67
N LEU A 158 -19.92 -10.37 -14.88
CA LEU A 158 -18.49 -10.62 -14.67
C LEU A 158 -18.07 -11.78 -15.56
N ILE A 159 -17.16 -11.53 -16.49
CA ILE A 159 -16.70 -12.48 -17.50
C ILE A 159 -15.22 -12.76 -17.29
N LEU A 160 -14.91 -13.98 -16.84
CA LEU A 160 -13.54 -14.49 -16.85
C LEU A 160 -13.25 -15.07 -18.23
N ASN A 161 -12.59 -14.30 -19.10
CA ASN A 161 -12.39 -14.63 -20.52
C ASN A 161 -11.25 -15.62 -20.75
N ASP A 162 -10.33 -15.68 -19.80
CA ASP A 162 -9.20 -16.61 -19.75
C ASP A 162 -8.80 -16.75 -18.27
N ASN A 163 -8.11 -17.83 -17.91
CA ASN A 163 -7.57 -18.00 -16.56
C ASN A 163 -6.06 -17.77 -16.56
N ARG A 164 -5.64 -16.61 -17.07
CA ARG A 164 -4.23 -16.21 -17.12
C ARG A 164 -3.80 -15.77 -15.72
N VAL A 165 -3.21 -16.70 -14.99
CA VAL A 165 -2.69 -16.47 -13.64
C VAL A 165 -1.78 -15.24 -13.63
N LYS A 166 -2.09 -14.27 -12.76
CA LYS A 166 -1.40 -12.95 -12.58
C LYS A 166 -1.69 -11.88 -13.62
N ASP A 167 -2.60 -12.10 -14.58
CA ASP A 167 -3.04 -11.03 -15.46
C ASP A 167 -3.95 -10.06 -14.70
N GLU A 168 -3.52 -8.81 -14.53
CA GLU A 168 -4.23 -7.79 -13.77
C GLU A 168 -5.08 -6.87 -14.68
N SER A 169 -5.16 -7.16 -15.98
CA SER A 169 -5.92 -6.37 -16.95
C SER A 169 -7.42 -6.63 -16.87
N TYR A 170 -8.21 -5.61 -17.20
CA TYR A 170 -9.65 -5.73 -17.33
C TYR A 170 -10.21 -4.75 -18.35
N HIS A 171 -11.35 -5.11 -18.92
CA HIS A 171 -12.21 -4.22 -19.68
C HIS A 171 -13.51 -4.01 -18.89
N LEU A 172 -13.97 -2.76 -18.79
CA LEU A 172 -15.23 -2.38 -18.18
C LEU A 172 -16.06 -1.61 -19.21
N HIS A 173 -17.24 -2.15 -19.52
CA HIS A 173 -18.21 -1.52 -20.40
C HIS A 173 -19.50 -1.26 -19.63
N VAL A 174 -19.94 -0.01 -19.59
CA VAL A 174 -21.19 0.43 -18.97
C VAL A 174 -22.10 0.98 -20.05
N ASP A 175 -23.25 0.34 -20.20
CA ASP A 175 -24.39 0.75 -21.03
C ASP A 175 -25.62 0.95 -20.13
N VAL A 176 -26.71 1.51 -20.65
CA VAL A 176 -27.90 1.90 -19.86
C VAL A 176 -28.57 0.76 -19.10
N ASN A 177 -28.48 -0.47 -19.62
CA ASN A 177 -29.09 -1.67 -19.03
C ASN A 177 -28.07 -2.76 -18.68
N LYS A 178 -26.79 -2.58 -19.01
CA LYS A 178 -25.78 -3.64 -18.86
C LYS A 178 -24.43 -3.08 -18.46
N ILE A 179 -23.84 -3.66 -17.43
CA ILE A 179 -22.44 -3.49 -17.09
C ILE A 179 -21.74 -4.80 -17.36
N GLU A 180 -20.62 -4.76 -18.06
CA GLU A 180 -19.79 -5.92 -18.36
C GLU A 180 -18.36 -5.67 -17.90
N ILE A 181 -17.84 -6.53 -17.02
CA ILE A 181 -16.44 -6.53 -16.60
C ILE A 181 -15.81 -7.81 -17.13
N ILE A 182 -14.87 -7.66 -18.04
CA ILE A 182 -14.10 -8.76 -18.60
C ILE A 182 -12.72 -8.73 -17.98
N GLY A 183 -12.31 -9.82 -17.33
CA GLY A 183 -10.97 -10.00 -16.78
C GLY A 183 -10.30 -11.24 -17.35
N TRP A 184 -8.98 -11.22 -17.39
CA TRP A 184 -8.15 -12.38 -17.73
C TRP A 184 -7.64 -13.15 -16.51
N SER A 185 -8.00 -12.68 -15.31
CA SER A 185 -7.88 -13.39 -14.04
C SER A 185 -8.92 -12.86 -13.05
N THR A 186 -9.06 -13.51 -11.89
CA THR A 186 -9.88 -12.97 -10.78
C THR A 186 -9.34 -11.64 -10.26
N THR A 187 -8.03 -11.39 -10.33
CA THR A 187 -7.44 -10.08 -9.98
C THR A 187 -7.87 -8.98 -10.95
N GLY A 188 -7.95 -9.28 -12.25
CA GLY A 188 -8.48 -8.35 -13.25
C GLY A 188 -9.93 -7.99 -12.98
N ILE A 189 -10.78 -8.99 -12.72
CA ILE A 189 -12.18 -8.76 -12.29
C ILE A 189 -12.24 -7.90 -11.03
N PHE A 190 -11.42 -8.20 -10.02
CA PHE A 190 -11.35 -7.45 -8.77
C PHE A 190 -11.04 -5.96 -9.01
N TYR A 191 -10.03 -5.65 -9.85
CA TYR A 191 -9.70 -4.26 -10.19
C TYR A 191 -10.75 -3.56 -11.04
N GLY A 192 -11.43 -4.28 -11.93
CA GLY A 192 -12.60 -3.77 -12.65
C GLY A 192 -13.73 -3.38 -11.69
N LEU A 193 -13.97 -4.18 -10.64
CA LEU A 193 -14.94 -3.88 -9.59
C LEU A 193 -14.54 -2.67 -8.74
N GLN A 194 -13.24 -2.49 -8.43
CA GLN A 194 -12.76 -1.27 -7.76
C GLN A 194 -13.03 -0.02 -8.60
N THR A 195 -12.82 -0.10 -9.92
CA THR A 195 -13.14 1.00 -10.83
C THR A 195 -14.64 1.25 -10.91
N LEU A 196 -15.44 0.20 -11.06
CA LEU A 196 -16.90 0.32 -11.08
C LEU A 196 -17.43 1.02 -9.82
N LYS A 197 -16.93 0.66 -8.65
CA LYS A 197 -17.28 1.30 -7.37
C LYS A 197 -17.00 2.81 -7.39
N GLN A 198 -15.86 3.23 -7.94
CA GLN A 198 -15.52 4.66 -8.03
C GLN A 198 -16.41 5.44 -9.01
N LEU A 199 -16.98 4.78 -10.02
CA LEU A 199 -17.88 5.41 -10.99
C LEU A 199 -19.28 5.70 -10.43
N ILE A 200 -19.60 5.25 -9.21
CA ILE A 200 -20.88 5.55 -8.56
C ILE A 200 -20.87 7.01 -8.08
N ASN A 201 -21.34 7.91 -8.96
CA ASN A 201 -21.23 9.37 -8.79
C ASN A 201 -22.28 9.97 -7.83
N ASN A 202 -23.29 9.20 -7.43
CA ASN A 202 -24.36 9.67 -6.54
C ASN A 202 -24.76 8.58 -5.54
N LYS A 203 -24.52 8.81 -4.24
CA LYS A 203 -24.85 7.83 -3.19
C LYS A 203 -26.35 7.60 -2.98
N GLU A 204 -27.20 8.56 -3.33
CA GLU A 204 -28.65 8.44 -3.17
C GLU A 204 -29.31 7.75 -4.37
N LYS A 205 -28.82 8.04 -5.59
CA LYS A 205 -29.41 7.55 -6.84
C LYS A 205 -28.66 6.37 -7.46
N LEU A 206 -27.47 6.06 -6.95
CA LEU A 206 -26.57 5.00 -7.41
C LEU A 206 -26.38 4.98 -8.95
N THR A 207 -26.18 6.18 -9.50
CA THR A 207 -26.00 6.38 -10.95
C THR A 207 -24.55 6.20 -11.36
N ILE A 208 -24.35 5.50 -12.47
CA ILE A 208 -23.04 5.23 -13.07
C ILE A 208 -23.06 5.74 -14.53
N PRO A 209 -22.12 6.61 -14.95
CA PRO A 209 -22.07 7.08 -16.33
C PRO A 209 -21.75 5.93 -17.30
N CYS A 210 -22.36 5.94 -18.48
CA CYS A 210 -22.00 5.00 -19.54
C CYS A 210 -20.57 5.29 -20.02
N VAL A 211 -19.75 4.25 -20.09
CA VAL A 211 -18.31 4.39 -20.34
C VAL A 211 -17.73 3.08 -20.86
N HIS A 212 -16.69 3.18 -21.67
CA HIS A 212 -15.79 2.07 -22.01
C HIS A 212 -14.41 2.35 -21.43
N ILE A 213 -13.90 1.42 -20.61
CA ILE A 213 -12.59 1.51 -19.97
C ILE A 213 -11.81 0.24 -20.27
N GLU A 214 -10.59 0.39 -20.76
CA GLU A 214 -9.59 -0.68 -20.83
C GLU A 214 -8.45 -0.29 -19.91
N ASP A 215 -8.05 -1.20 -19.03
CA ASP A 215 -7.01 -0.92 -18.06
C ASP A 215 -6.08 -2.11 -17.82
N GLN A 216 -4.83 -1.77 -17.51
CA GLN A 216 -3.80 -2.70 -17.10
C GLN A 216 -2.71 -1.94 -16.34
N PRO A 217 -2.05 -2.58 -15.36
CA PRO A 217 -1.02 -1.90 -14.59
C PRO A 217 0.22 -1.63 -15.44
N ARG A 218 0.76 -0.41 -15.35
CA ARG A 218 2.08 -0.09 -15.91
C ARG A 218 3.22 -0.89 -15.26
N PHE A 219 3.12 -1.14 -13.97
CA PHE A 219 4.12 -1.86 -13.18
C PHE A 219 3.48 -2.99 -12.40
N GLN A 220 4.09 -4.17 -12.41
CA GLN A 220 3.62 -5.35 -11.67
C GLN A 220 3.83 -5.23 -10.15
N TRP A 221 4.75 -4.36 -9.70
CA TRP A 221 5.06 -4.17 -8.28
C TRP A 221 4.61 -2.78 -7.84
N ARG A 222 3.48 -2.71 -7.12
CA ARG A 222 2.87 -1.47 -6.62
C ARG A 222 2.75 -1.58 -5.11
N SER A 223 3.69 -0.98 -4.40
CA SER A 223 3.91 -1.31 -2.99
C SER A 223 3.74 -0.14 -2.03
N PHE A 224 3.24 -0.46 -0.85
CA PHE A 224 3.27 0.38 0.33
C PHE A 224 4.11 -0.32 1.40
N MET A 225 5.06 0.39 2.00
CA MET A 225 5.85 -0.11 3.13
C MET A 225 5.31 0.46 4.43
N LEU A 226 5.07 -0.41 5.41
CA LEU A 226 4.70 -0.01 6.77
C LEU A 226 5.75 -0.49 7.77
N ASP A 227 6.37 0.49 8.44
CA ASP A 227 7.20 0.29 9.62
C ASP A 227 6.34 0.17 10.87
N VAL A 228 6.32 -1.05 11.41
CA VAL A 228 5.69 -1.37 12.69
C VAL A 228 6.71 -1.66 13.79
N ALA A 229 8.00 -1.75 13.43
CA ALA A 229 9.09 -1.96 14.35
C ALA A 229 9.27 -0.74 15.27
N ARG A 230 9.28 0.47 14.69
CA ARG A 230 9.43 1.72 15.45
C ARG A 230 8.19 2.02 16.28
N HIS A 231 6.99 1.89 15.71
CA HIS A 231 5.73 2.05 16.44
C HIS A 231 4.72 1.02 16.00
N PHE A 232 4.45 0.08 16.90
CA PHE A 232 3.52 -1.04 16.67
C PHE A 232 2.13 -0.55 16.24
N LYS A 233 1.54 -1.26 15.27
CA LYS A 233 0.16 -1.07 14.79
C LYS A 233 -0.60 -2.37 15.00
N ASN A 234 -1.78 -2.31 15.60
CA ASN A 234 -2.61 -3.50 15.79
C ASN A 234 -3.12 -4.07 14.44
N THR A 235 -3.62 -5.30 14.48
CA THR A 235 -4.10 -6.02 13.29
C THR A 235 -5.24 -5.31 12.56
N SER A 236 -6.12 -4.60 13.27
CA SER A 236 -7.21 -3.83 12.64
C SER A 236 -6.68 -2.67 11.80
N THR A 237 -5.64 -1.98 12.25
CA THR A 237 -4.97 -0.92 11.47
C THR A 237 -4.33 -1.50 10.21
N ILE A 238 -3.71 -2.67 10.30
CA ILE A 238 -3.13 -3.36 9.12
C ILE A 238 -4.22 -3.70 8.10
N LYS A 239 -5.34 -4.28 8.56
CA LYS A 239 -6.48 -4.63 7.70
C LYS A 239 -7.09 -3.39 7.04
N GLN A 240 -7.22 -2.29 7.77
CA GLN A 240 -7.68 -1.02 7.20
C GLN A 240 -6.74 -0.53 6.10
N LEU A 241 -5.43 -0.54 6.32
CA LEU A 241 -4.45 -0.18 5.29
C LEU A 241 -4.56 -1.07 4.05
N LEU A 242 -4.74 -2.39 4.22
CA LEU A 242 -4.93 -3.31 3.10
C LEU A 242 -6.22 -3.02 2.30
N ASN A 243 -7.28 -2.52 2.94
CA ASN A 243 -8.47 -2.03 2.22
C ASN A 243 -8.18 -0.79 1.37
N GLU A 244 -7.41 0.17 1.90
CA GLU A 244 -7.04 1.36 1.12
C GLU A 244 -6.11 1.01 -0.06
N MET A 245 -5.14 0.13 0.19
CA MET A 245 -4.25 -0.38 -0.85
C MET A 245 -5.02 -1.04 -1.99
N SER A 246 -6.03 -1.86 -1.68
CA SER A 246 -6.79 -2.60 -2.70
C SER A 246 -7.66 -1.67 -3.56
N GLN A 247 -8.26 -0.62 -2.96
CA GLN A 247 -8.99 0.44 -3.68
C GLN A 247 -8.10 1.17 -4.68
N LEU A 248 -6.84 1.41 -4.32
CA LEU A 248 -5.83 2.05 -5.18
C LEU A 248 -5.09 1.06 -6.08
N LYS A 249 -5.55 -0.19 -6.17
CA LYS A 249 -4.95 -1.28 -6.97
C LYS A 249 -3.48 -1.57 -6.62
N MET A 250 -3.03 -1.25 -5.40
CA MET A 250 -1.70 -1.63 -4.90
C MET A 250 -1.71 -3.12 -4.53
N ASN A 251 -0.62 -3.84 -4.83
CA ASN A 251 -0.58 -5.31 -4.75
C ASN A 251 0.59 -5.88 -3.95
N ARG A 252 1.38 -5.03 -3.29
CA ARG A 252 2.54 -5.44 -2.47
C ARG A 252 2.54 -4.72 -1.14
N PHE A 253 2.34 -5.44 -0.04
CA PHE A 253 2.49 -4.89 1.30
C PHE A 253 3.87 -5.25 1.85
N HIS A 254 4.78 -4.28 1.85
CA HIS A 254 6.10 -4.44 2.43
C HIS A 254 6.01 -4.19 3.93
N TRP A 255 6.21 -5.24 4.71
CA TRP A 255 5.98 -5.21 6.15
C TRP A 255 7.30 -5.24 6.90
N HIS A 256 7.73 -4.06 7.33
CA HIS A 256 8.97 -3.88 8.09
C HIS A 256 8.73 -4.22 9.56
N LEU A 257 9.07 -5.47 9.93
CA LEU A 257 8.66 -6.11 11.18
C LEU A 257 9.68 -5.98 12.31
N THR A 258 10.93 -5.64 12.01
CA THR A 258 12.02 -5.63 12.99
C THR A 258 12.97 -4.48 12.75
N ASP A 259 13.41 -3.83 13.82
CA ASP A 259 14.43 -2.79 13.80
C ASP A 259 15.12 -2.70 15.17
N ASP A 260 15.91 -1.65 15.41
CA ASP A 260 16.54 -1.38 16.69
C ASP A 260 15.52 -1.30 17.83
N GLN A 261 14.42 -0.58 17.64
CA GLN A 261 13.45 -0.23 18.70
C GLN A 261 12.32 -1.25 18.87
N GLY A 262 12.37 -2.39 18.17
CA GLY A 262 11.30 -3.36 18.23
C GLY A 262 11.45 -4.60 17.36
N TRP A 263 11.05 -5.74 17.93
CA TRP A 263 10.83 -6.99 17.23
C TRP A 263 9.34 -7.37 17.29
N ARG A 264 8.67 -7.45 16.14
CA ARG A 264 7.19 -7.51 16.07
C ARG A 264 6.61 -8.84 15.61
N ILE A 265 7.41 -9.88 15.40
CA ILE A 265 6.94 -11.17 14.86
C ILE A 265 7.23 -12.34 15.80
N GLU A 266 6.23 -13.15 16.12
CA GLU A 266 6.43 -14.35 16.93
C GLU A 266 7.28 -15.42 16.22
N ILE A 267 8.41 -15.76 16.82
CA ILE A 267 9.24 -16.90 16.42
C ILE A 267 9.29 -17.92 17.56
N LYS A 268 8.48 -18.98 17.48
CA LYS A 268 8.33 -19.99 18.55
C LYS A 268 9.64 -20.60 19.06
N LYS A 269 10.63 -20.74 18.18
CA LYS A 269 11.96 -21.26 18.55
C LYS A 269 12.79 -20.25 19.38
N TYR A 270 12.51 -18.96 19.24
CA TYR A 270 13.25 -17.86 19.83
C TYR A 270 12.30 -16.90 20.60
N PRO A 271 11.68 -17.37 21.70
CA PRO A 271 10.61 -16.63 22.39
C PRO A 271 11.08 -15.29 22.97
N LYS A 272 12.36 -15.16 23.35
CA LYS A 272 12.89 -13.90 23.88
C LYS A 272 12.80 -12.74 22.90
N LEU A 273 12.72 -13.02 21.59
CA LEU A 273 12.56 -11.98 20.56
C LEU A 273 11.30 -11.15 20.80
N THR A 274 10.21 -11.78 21.25
CA THR A 274 8.97 -11.06 21.60
C THR A 274 8.86 -10.78 23.10
N GLU A 275 9.33 -11.67 23.99
CA GLU A 275 9.31 -11.42 25.44
C GLU A 275 10.15 -10.20 25.86
N ILE A 276 11.25 -9.91 25.15
CA ILE A 276 12.15 -8.78 25.41
C ILE A 276 12.10 -7.80 24.25
N GLY A 277 12.39 -8.25 23.04
CA GLY A 277 12.57 -7.36 21.87
C GLY A 277 11.32 -6.60 21.45
N SER A 278 10.12 -6.99 21.90
CA SER A 278 8.88 -6.26 21.57
C SER A 278 8.57 -5.11 22.52
N ILE A 279 9.31 -4.94 23.62
CA ILE A 279 9.00 -3.97 24.67
C ILE A 279 10.17 -2.99 24.81
N ARG A 280 9.87 -1.68 24.79
CA ARG A 280 10.82 -0.64 25.21
C ARG A 280 10.19 0.26 26.28
N SER A 281 11.02 0.76 27.18
CA SER A 281 10.56 1.54 28.35
C SER A 281 10.16 2.98 28.04
N CYS A 282 10.61 3.53 26.92
CA CYS A 282 10.34 4.91 26.51
C CYS A 282 10.61 5.11 25.01
N THR A 283 10.16 6.23 24.47
CA THR A 283 10.45 6.67 23.10
C THR A 283 11.12 8.04 23.11
N GLN A 284 12.20 8.18 22.33
CA GLN A 284 12.90 9.45 22.14
C GLN A 284 12.01 10.45 21.39
N SER A 285 11.90 11.68 21.91
CA SER A 285 11.12 12.76 21.28
C SER A 285 11.88 13.41 20.11
N GLY A 286 12.10 12.64 19.04
CA GLY A 286 12.81 13.06 17.84
C GLY A 286 14.32 12.75 17.86
N TRP A 287 14.93 12.71 16.68
CA TRP A 287 16.33 12.33 16.50
C TRP A 287 17.28 13.25 17.30
N LYS A 288 18.19 12.64 18.06
CA LYS A 288 19.18 13.33 18.94
C LYS A 288 18.57 14.17 20.07
N SER A 289 17.29 13.98 20.37
CA SER A 289 16.66 14.60 21.53
C SER A 289 17.14 13.93 22.82
N MET A 290 17.43 14.74 23.84
CA MET A 290 17.66 14.22 25.20
C MET A 290 16.34 13.97 25.95
N LYS A 291 15.19 14.21 25.31
CA LYS A 291 13.86 14.04 25.90
C LYS A 291 13.26 12.70 25.49
N TYR A 292 12.63 12.05 26.47
CA TYR A 292 11.91 10.80 26.32
C TYR A 292 10.51 10.95 26.90
N ASP A 293 9.55 10.20 26.36
CA ASP A 293 8.16 10.20 26.84
C ASP A 293 7.94 9.35 28.11
N TYR A 294 8.94 8.56 28.51
CA TYR A 294 8.89 7.59 29.63
C TYR A 294 7.65 6.70 29.62
N THR A 295 7.11 6.41 28.43
CA THR A 295 5.93 5.57 28.23
C THR A 295 6.38 4.23 27.65
N ILE A 296 5.94 3.13 28.29
CA ILE A 296 6.21 1.78 27.77
C ILE A 296 5.51 1.64 26.41
N HIS A 297 6.28 1.25 25.40
CA HIS A 297 5.77 0.91 24.07
C HIS A 297 5.99 -0.57 23.81
N GLU A 298 4.92 -1.30 23.53
CA GLU A 298 4.94 -2.76 23.38
C GLU A 298 4.05 -3.26 22.22
N GLY A 299 4.16 -4.55 21.93
CA GLY A 299 3.30 -5.26 20.97
C GLY A 299 4.08 -6.02 19.90
N TYR A 300 3.50 -7.15 19.49
CA TYR A 300 3.97 -8.01 18.40
C TYR A 300 2.76 -8.79 17.82
N TYR A 301 2.95 -9.41 16.66
CA TYR A 301 1.96 -10.29 16.04
C TYR A 301 2.28 -11.75 16.34
N THR A 302 1.28 -12.47 16.80
CA THR A 302 1.31 -13.94 16.90
C THR A 302 1.29 -14.58 15.51
N GLN A 303 1.69 -15.85 15.42
CA GLN A 303 1.62 -16.58 14.15
C GLN A 303 0.18 -16.69 13.60
N GLU A 304 -0.83 -16.75 14.47
CA GLU A 304 -2.23 -16.82 14.03
C GLU A 304 -2.72 -15.47 13.47
N GLU A 305 -2.37 -14.36 14.12
CA GLU A 305 -2.66 -13.02 13.58
C GLU A 305 -1.97 -12.78 12.23
N ILE A 306 -0.73 -13.24 12.06
CA ILE A 306 -0.02 -13.13 10.79
C ILE A 306 -0.72 -13.94 9.70
N LYS A 307 -1.16 -15.17 9.99
CA LYS A 307 -1.91 -16.00 9.02
C LYS A 307 -3.22 -15.34 8.61
N ASP A 308 -3.95 -14.79 9.58
CA ASP A 308 -5.19 -14.04 9.34
C ASP A 308 -4.94 -12.81 8.46
N ILE A 309 -3.87 -12.05 8.71
CA ILE A 309 -3.47 -10.90 7.87
C ILE A 309 -3.05 -11.35 6.46
N ILE A 310 -2.30 -12.45 6.33
CA ILE A 310 -1.92 -13.02 5.02
C ILE A 310 -3.17 -13.41 4.23
N GLN A 311 -4.13 -14.09 4.87
CA GLN A 311 -5.39 -14.45 4.22
C GLN A 311 -6.17 -13.20 3.80
N TYR A 312 -6.31 -12.22 4.69
CA TYR A 312 -7.01 -10.97 4.43
C TYR A 312 -6.40 -10.18 3.26
N ALA A 313 -5.07 -10.17 3.15
CA ALA A 313 -4.34 -9.56 2.04
C ALA A 313 -4.55 -10.34 0.73
N ASN A 314 -4.50 -11.68 0.79
CA ASN A 314 -4.71 -12.54 -0.38
C ASN A 314 -6.11 -12.38 -0.99
N GLU A 315 -7.16 -12.27 -0.17
CA GLU A 315 -8.53 -11.98 -0.62
C GLU A 315 -8.61 -10.68 -1.43
N ARG A 316 -7.69 -9.75 -1.20
CA ARG A 316 -7.57 -8.44 -1.87
C ARG A 316 -6.51 -8.41 -2.97
N HIS A 317 -5.96 -9.57 -3.35
CA HIS A 317 -4.88 -9.69 -4.32
C HIS A 317 -3.60 -8.93 -3.93
N ILE A 318 -3.34 -8.78 -2.62
CA ILE A 318 -2.15 -8.15 -2.07
C ILE A 318 -1.19 -9.22 -1.57
N GLN A 319 0.03 -9.22 -2.10
CA GLN A 319 1.11 -10.08 -1.63
C GLN A 319 1.85 -9.42 -0.46
N ILE A 320 2.05 -10.15 0.64
CA ILE A 320 2.83 -9.68 1.78
C ILE A 320 4.32 -10.00 1.57
N VAL A 321 5.14 -8.99 1.80
CA VAL A 321 6.60 -9.03 1.71
C VAL A 321 7.15 -8.71 3.09
N PRO A 322 7.38 -9.70 3.97
CA PRO A 322 7.96 -9.44 5.28
C PRO A 322 9.44 -9.09 5.18
N GLU A 323 9.86 -8.15 6.00
CA GLU A 323 11.25 -7.74 6.16
C GLU A 323 11.71 -8.00 7.59
N ILE A 324 12.83 -8.71 7.69
CA ILE A 324 13.60 -8.89 8.93
C ILE A 324 14.96 -8.25 8.68
N GLU A 325 15.15 -7.05 9.21
CA GLU A 325 16.29 -6.20 8.90
C GLU A 325 17.59 -6.71 9.54
N MET A 326 18.68 -6.73 8.75
CA MET A 326 20.00 -7.21 9.18
C MET A 326 21.11 -6.80 8.17
N PRO A 327 22.39 -6.65 8.59
CA PRO A 327 22.93 -6.83 9.94
C PRO A 327 22.87 -5.57 10.82
N GLY A 328 22.59 -4.40 10.23
CA GLY A 328 22.22 -3.19 10.97
C GLY A 328 20.80 -3.30 11.53
N HIS A 329 20.37 -2.28 12.28
CA HIS A 329 19.00 -2.18 12.78
C HIS A 329 18.52 -3.45 13.54
N ALA A 330 19.41 -4.02 14.34
CA ALA A 330 19.22 -5.32 14.98
C ALA A 330 19.23 -5.26 16.52
N SER A 331 19.19 -4.06 17.11
CA SER A 331 19.32 -3.90 18.57
C SER A 331 18.26 -4.66 19.37
N ALA A 332 17.00 -4.73 18.90
CA ALA A 332 15.96 -5.53 19.56
C ALA A 332 16.28 -7.04 19.57
N ALA A 333 16.87 -7.56 18.49
CA ALA A 333 17.31 -8.95 18.43
C ALA A 333 18.50 -9.21 19.36
N ILE A 334 19.47 -8.30 19.40
CA ILE A 334 20.65 -8.37 20.29
C ILE A 334 20.23 -8.25 21.76
N ALA A 335 19.29 -7.35 22.10
CA ALA A 335 18.74 -7.23 23.46
C ALA A 335 18.08 -8.54 23.92
N SER A 336 17.41 -9.24 23.00
CA SER A 336 16.76 -10.53 23.26
C SER A 336 17.77 -11.68 23.41
N TYR A 337 18.83 -11.66 22.60
CA TYR A 337 19.91 -12.65 22.58
C TYR A 337 21.27 -11.96 22.41
N SER A 338 21.92 -11.62 23.53
CA SER A 338 23.18 -10.86 23.54
C SER A 338 24.30 -11.51 22.73
N SER A 339 24.26 -12.84 22.55
CA SER A 339 25.20 -13.59 21.72
C SER A 339 25.20 -13.21 20.23
N LEU A 340 24.19 -12.45 19.77
CA LEU A 340 24.15 -11.88 18.41
C LEU A 340 24.99 -10.60 18.27
N GLY A 341 25.34 -9.94 19.38
CA GLY A 341 26.13 -8.71 19.39
C GLY A 341 27.64 -8.96 19.42
N CYS A 342 28.42 -7.89 19.25
CA CYS A 342 29.89 -7.94 19.32
C CYS A 342 30.43 -8.23 20.74
N ASN A 343 29.62 -8.01 21.78
CA ASN A 343 29.96 -8.30 23.17
C ASN A 343 28.90 -9.23 23.78
N PRO A 344 29.03 -10.56 23.61
CA PRO A 344 28.03 -11.54 24.04
C PRO A 344 27.69 -11.50 25.54
N GLN A 345 28.61 -11.02 26.37
CA GLN A 345 28.42 -10.91 27.82
C GLN A 345 27.64 -9.65 28.24
N GLN A 346 27.49 -8.68 27.34
CA GLN A 346 26.81 -7.43 27.62
C GLN A 346 25.34 -7.51 27.24
N GLN A 347 24.47 -7.41 28.24
CA GLN A 347 23.04 -7.22 28.02
C GLN A 347 22.77 -5.74 27.70
N ILE A 348 22.00 -5.48 26.66
CA ILE A 348 21.52 -4.15 26.30
C ILE A 348 19.99 -4.10 26.43
N ASN A 349 19.45 -2.91 26.64
CA ASN A 349 18.01 -2.69 26.56
C ASN A 349 17.59 -2.47 25.10
N VAL A 350 16.32 -2.68 24.80
CA VAL A 350 15.73 -2.21 23.54
C VAL A 350 15.73 -0.67 23.56
N PRO A 351 16.36 -0.02 22.58
CA PRO A 351 16.54 1.44 22.52
C PRO A 351 15.25 2.24 22.29
#